data_AF-R8AWF5-F1
#
_entry.id   AF-R8AWF5-F1
#
_cell.length_a   1.000
_cell.length_b   1.000
_cell.length_c   1.000
_cell.angle_alpha   90.00
_cell.angle_beta   90.00
_cell.angle_gamma   90.00
#
_symmetry.space_group_name_H-M   'P 1'
#
loop_
_entity.id
_entity.type
_entity.pdbx_description
1 polymer ?
#
loop_
_entity_poly.entity_id
_entity_poly.type
_entity_poly.pdbx_seq_one_letter_code
_entity_poly.pdbx_strand_id
1 'polypeptide(L)'
;MRYEVLIESNGTKLTQNTDANPGWMRPRGAWDKVLSWLAFFALSSYLLFYVLVPEAYAFGPSLVLLLALLVFRWKKLLDGVDRESLALGGVLWLLFLGQAVTLALHGEDVSEFDLSTRYVAASLVMLFVLKYSISARCFFLFGAIGALMAGAYGLYQFEFQGVSRVAAFDNPIHYGNGAMALAMIALSGVVWAAQQAHRRFWLAILCLGFVGGMYASLVSGTRSGWVAIPVVTFIGLYVFRQLLIQRKALLVLMTMLIVTGFVIASQFDLVEQRATVAVNEFIDYYEDGRNGTSVGLRLDMWKAGVEAFKKNPLIGAGPSGTDAVVGDLIRSGQIHPAVEDFRHLHNQYIEMMARYGVIGLVSYLLLLVVTFRLFMRKTHSNIPEVKALALGGAFFVTLHAIVNLTQSMLERNIGVTMFVFMVVFIWAVLKREETRQNKSIDVVQSA
;
A
#
# COMPACT_ATOMS: atom_id res chain seq x y z
N MET A 1 -43.25 -27.99 -45.15
CA MET A 1 -43.01 -26.63 -45.65
C MET A 1 -41.51 -26.39 -45.66
N ARG A 2 -40.93 -26.40 -46.86
CA ARG A 2 -39.56 -25.90 -47.13
C ARG A 2 -39.60 -24.39 -47.13
N TYR A 3 -38.53 -23.73 -46.67
CA TYR A 3 -38.09 -22.47 -47.25
C TYR A 3 -36.56 -22.44 -47.31
N GLU A 4 -36.06 -22.26 -48.53
CA GLU A 4 -34.67 -22.00 -48.90
C GLU A 4 -34.36 -20.50 -48.80
N VAL A 5 -33.11 -20.22 -48.40
CA VAL A 5 -32.14 -19.21 -48.89
C VAL A 5 -32.65 -17.83 -49.35
N LEU A 6 -32.08 -16.78 -48.77
CA LEU A 6 -31.57 -15.62 -49.52
C LEU A 6 -30.31 -15.06 -48.84
N ILE A 7 -29.18 -15.28 -49.49
CA ILE A 7 -27.91 -14.59 -49.25
C ILE A 7 -27.99 -13.29 -50.05
N GLU A 8 -27.83 -12.15 -49.38
CA GLU A 8 -27.58 -10.88 -50.06
C GLU A 8 -26.29 -10.26 -49.53
N SER A 9 -25.34 -10.13 -50.45
CA SER A 9 -24.05 -9.50 -50.27
C SER A 9 -24.22 -7.99 -50.16
N ASN A 10 -23.79 -7.39 -49.05
CA ASN A 10 -23.36 -5.99 -49.06
C ASN A 10 -21.94 -5.90 -48.52
N GLY A 11 -21.03 -5.76 -49.49
CA GLY A 11 -19.62 -5.53 -49.27
C GLY A 11 -19.40 -4.18 -48.63
N THR A 12 -19.12 -4.21 -47.34
CA THR A 12 -18.23 -3.23 -46.71
C THR A 12 -17.02 -4.02 -46.25
N LYS A 13 -15.93 -3.91 -47.00
CA LYS A 13 -14.61 -4.38 -46.58
C LYS A 13 -14.25 -3.63 -45.29
N LEU A 14 -14.63 -4.19 -44.15
CA LEU A 14 -13.90 -3.99 -42.91
C LEU A 14 -12.52 -4.56 -43.19
N THR A 15 -11.58 -3.69 -43.53
CA THR A 15 -10.16 -4.00 -43.44
C THR A 15 -9.91 -4.41 -41.99
N GLN A 16 -9.97 -5.72 -41.75
CA GLN A 16 -9.40 -6.35 -40.58
C GLN A 16 -7.93 -5.97 -40.57
N ASN A 17 -7.61 -4.94 -39.80
CA ASN A 17 -6.25 -4.63 -39.45
C ASN A 17 -5.81 -5.69 -38.44
N THR A 18 -5.44 -6.86 -38.93
CA THR A 18 -4.92 -8.00 -38.15
C THR A 18 -3.51 -7.78 -37.60
N ASP A 19 -2.96 -6.58 -37.72
CA ASP A 19 -1.59 -6.28 -37.27
C ASP A 19 -1.50 -5.65 -35.87
N ALA A 20 -2.59 -5.61 -35.10
CA ALA A 20 -2.53 -5.29 -33.67
C ALA A 20 -2.24 -6.54 -32.83
N ASN A 21 -1.17 -7.27 -33.14
CA ASN A 21 -0.66 -8.33 -32.27
C ASN A 21 0.31 -7.71 -31.27
N PRO A 22 -0.03 -7.51 -29.98
CA PRO A 22 0.90 -6.96 -29.03
C PRO A 22 1.81 -8.09 -28.56
N GLY A 23 2.80 -8.41 -29.39
CA GLY A 23 3.82 -9.43 -29.17
C GLY A 23 4.80 -9.15 -28.03
N TRP A 24 4.51 -8.19 -27.16
CA TRP A 24 5.47 -7.53 -26.26
C TRP A 24 5.62 -8.14 -24.86
N MET A 25 5.03 -9.31 -24.56
CA MET A 25 5.00 -9.86 -23.18
C MET A 25 5.42 -11.31 -22.98
N ARG A 26 5.91 -12.00 -24.02
CA ARG A 26 6.77 -13.16 -23.79
C ARG A 26 8.21 -12.70 -23.91
N PRO A 27 9.12 -13.13 -23.03
CA PRO A 27 10.53 -13.01 -23.28
C PRO A 27 10.88 -13.68 -24.62
N ARG A 28 10.98 -12.88 -25.69
CA ARG A 28 11.26 -13.40 -27.03
C ARG A 28 12.76 -13.56 -27.27
N GLY A 29 13.60 -13.03 -26.36
CA GLY A 29 15.05 -13.24 -26.35
C GLY A 29 15.59 -13.62 -24.96
N ALA A 30 16.83 -14.12 -24.92
CA ALA A 30 17.55 -14.47 -23.69
C ALA A 30 17.56 -13.32 -22.66
N TRP A 31 17.73 -12.08 -23.14
CA TRP A 31 17.71 -10.87 -22.32
C TRP A 31 16.40 -10.63 -21.58
N ASP A 32 15.25 -10.83 -22.23
CA ASP A 32 13.96 -10.61 -21.58
C ASP A 32 13.70 -11.69 -20.48
N LYS A 33 14.29 -12.88 -20.62
CA LYS A 33 14.22 -13.93 -19.60
C LYS A 33 15.04 -13.53 -18.37
N VAL A 34 16.25 -13.00 -18.59
CA VAL A 34 17.09 -12.45 -17.52
C VAL A 34 16.37 -11.34 -16.78
N LEU A 35 15.79 -10.36 -17.50
CA LEU A 35 15.02 -9.27 -16.87
C LEU A 35 13.82 -9.79 -16.06
N SER A 36 13.12 -10.81 -16.56
CA SER A 36 12.01 -11.43 -15.83
C SER A 36 12.47 -12.13 -14.56
N TRP A 37 13.62 -12.81 -14.57
CA TRP A 37 14.21 -13.44 -13.38
C TRP A 37 14.68 -12.42 -12.36
N LEU A 38 15.29 -11.32 -12.80
CA LEU A 38 15.71 -10.24 -11.91
C LEU A 38 14.50 -9.54 -11.27
N ALA A 39 13.44 -9.30 -12.05
CA ALA A 39 12.19 -8.77 -11.51
C ALA A 39 11.56 -9.74 -10.50
N PHE A 40 11.59 -11.04 -10.80
CA PHE A 40 11.11 -12.07 -9.88
C PHE A 40 11.88 -12.07 -8.56
N PHE A 41 13.21 -11.98 -8.61
CA PHE A 41 14.05 -11.90 -7.43
C PHE A 41 13.75 -10.63 -6.62
N ALA A 42 13.69 -9.47 -7.27
CA ALA A 42 13.45 -8.20 -6.61
C ALA A 42 12.07 -8.11 -5.92
N LEU A 43 11.01 -8.54 -6.60
CA LEU A 43 9.65 -8.51 -6.03
C LEU A 43 9.46 -9.58 -4.95
N SER A 44 10.02 -10.78 -5.14
CA SER A 44 9.91 -11.83 -4.12
C SER A 44 10.72 -11.49 -2.86
N SER A 45 11.92 -10.93 -3.00
CA SER A 45 12.72 -10.46 -1.85
C SER A 45 12.01 -9.32 -1.11
N TYR A 46 11.41 -8.38 -1.84
CA TYR A 46 10.65 -7.28 -1.24
C TYR A 46 9.47 -7.80 -0.40
N LEU A 47 8.71 -8.78 -0.91
CA LEU A 47 7.57 -9.35 -0.18
C LEU A 47 7.99 -10.19 1.03
N LEU A 48 9.06 -10.97 0.91
CA LEU A 48 9.56 -11.83 1.99
C LEU A 48 10.15 -11.03 3.15
N PHE A 49 10.93 -10.00 2.85
CA PHE A 49 11.68 -9.24 3.85
C PHE A 49 11.10 -7.86 4.16
N TYR A 50 9.90 -7.58 3.64
CA TYR A 50 9.20 -6.30 3.70
C TYR A 50 9.28 -5.58 5.06
N VAL A 51 9.19 -6.34 6.16
CA VAL A 51 9.20 -5.83 7.54
C VAL A 51 10.34 -6.37 8.41
N LEU A 52 11.23 -7.21 7.88
CA LEU A 52 12.15 -8.02 8.71
C LEU A 52 13.62 -7.68 8.60
N VAL A 53 14.09 -7.28 7.42
CA VAL A 53 15.52 -7.00 7.20
C VAL A 53 15.74 -5.50 6.93
N PRO A 54 16.74 -4.85 7.57
CA PRO A 54 16.95 -3.43 7.38
C PRO A 54 17.30 -3.21 5.92
N GLU A 55 16.83 -2.11 5.34
CA GLU A 55 17.06 -1.76 3.93
C GLU A 55 16.48 -2.74 2.90
N ALA A 56 15.98 -3.92 3.28
CA ALA A 56 15.36 -4.85 2.34
C ALA A 56 14.08 -4.29 1.73
N TYR A 57 13.40 -3.40 2.45
CA TYR A 57 12.30 -2.59 1.92
C TYR A 57 12.76 -1.75 0.71
N ALA A 58 14.03 -1.32 0.66
CA ALA A 58 14.60 -0.55 -0.44
C ALA A 58 15.31 -1.42 -1.49
N PHE A 59 15.88 -2.56 -1.11
CA PHE A 59 16.68 -3.41 -2.02
C PHE A 59 15.93 -3.79 -3.30
N GLY A 60 14.72 -4.36 -3.17
CA GLY A 60 13.90 -4.77 -4.32
C GLY A 60 13.59 -3.59 -5.26
N PRO A 61 12.95 -2.52 -4.76
CA PRO A 61 12.71 -1.30 -5.54
C PRO A 61 13.95 -0.70 -6.17
N SER A 62 15.07 -0.60 -5.45
CA SER A 62 16.34 -0.05 -5.95
C SER A 62 16.94 -0.89 -7.06
N LEU A 63 16.90 -2.23 -6.94
CA LEU A 63 17.33 -3.13 -8.00
C LEU A 63 16.47 -2.94 -9.25
N VAL A 64 15.15 -2.86 -9.09
CA VAL A 64 14.25 -2.63 -10.22
C VAL A 64 14.46 -1.25 -10.84
N LEU A 65 14.69 -0.21 -10.04
CA LEU A 65 15.00 1.13 -10.53
C LEU A 65 16.29 1.13 -11.36
N LEU A 66 17.36 0.51 -10.85
CA LEU A 66 18.62 0.36 -11.57
C LEU A 66 18.39 -0.34 -12.91
N LEU A 67 17.60 -1.42 -12.93
CA LEU A 67 17.25 -2.12 -14.17
C LEU A 67 16.42 -1.25 -15.11
N ALA A 68 15.46 -0.48 -14.61
CA ALA A 68 14.66 0.44 -15.41
C ALA A 68 15.54 1.50 -16.11
N LEU A 69 16.54 2.03 -15.40
CA LEU A 69 17.48 3.02 -15.92
C LEU A 69 18.47 2.42 -16.93
N LEU A 70 19.01 1.21 -16.66
CA LEU A 70 19.99 0.53 -17.51
C LEU A 70 19.38 -0.17 -18.71
N VAL A 71 18.08 -0.46 -18.70
CA VAL A 71 17.39 -0.97 -19.88
C VAL A 71 17.29 0.18 -20.88
N PHE A 72 18.25 0.25 -21.81
CA PHE A 72 18.31 1.19 -22.96
C PHE A 72 17.15 1.02 -23.97
N ARG A 73 15.99 0.53 -23.54
CA ARG A 73 14.81 0.21 -24.32
C ARG A 73 13.59 0.96 -23.79
N TRP A 74 13.74 2.23 -23.42
CA TRP A 74 12.65 3.09 -22.92
C TRP A 74 11.43 3.12 -23.84
N LYS A 75 11.62 3.14 -25.16
CA LYS A 75 10.51 2.99 -26.13
C LYS A 75 9.68 1.73 -25.87
N LYS A 76 10.34 0.61 -25.52
CA LYS A 76 9.66 -0.65 -25.20
C LYS A 76 9.05 -0.68 -23.79
N LEU A 77 9.51 0.15 -22.87
CA LEU A 77 8.92 0.27 -21.53
C LEU A 77 7.66 1.15 -21.55
N LEU A 78 7.67 2.18 -22.41
CA LEU A 78 6.52 3.08 -22.61
C LEU A 78 5.44 2.49 -23.53
N ASP A 79 5.83 1.58 -24.42
CA ASP A 79 4.90 0.88 -25.31
C ASP A 79 3.90 0.02 -24.52
N GLY A 80 2.61 0.26 -24.72
CA GLY A 80 1.52 -0.48 -24.09
C GLY A 80 1.10 -0.03 -22.69
N VAL A 81 1.61 1.11 -22.18
CA VAL A 81 1.15 1.67 -20.90
C VAL A 81 -0.27 2.23 -21.07
N ASP A 82 -1.23 1.65 -20.37
CA ASP A 82 -2.63 2.04 -20.46
C ASP A 82 -2.98 3.30 -19.64
N ARG A 83 -4.17 3.87 -19.88
CA ARG A 83 -4.63 5.11 -19.22
C ARG A 83 -4.73 5.00 -17.70
N GLU A 84 -5.05 3.83 -17.15
CA GLU A 84 -5.16 3.62 -15.70
C GLU A 84 -3.76 3.62 -15.07
N SER A 85 -2.80 2.97 -15.72
CA SER A 85 -1.39 3.01 -15.34
C SER A 85 -0.78 4.41 -15.46
N LEU A 86 -1.14 5.18 -16.50
CA LEU A 86 -0.76 6.59 -16.63
C LEU A 86 -1.39 7.45 -15.52
N ALA A 87 -2.63 7.20 -15.12
CA ALA A 87 -3.27 7.92 -14.02
C ALA A 87 -2.54 7.67 -12.68
N LEU A 88 -2.10 6.42 -12.42
CA LEU A 88 -1.28 6.09 -11.26
C LEU A 88 0.06 6.82 -11.28
N GLY A 89 0.77 6.81 -12.41
CA GLY A 89 2.01 7.58 -12.58
C GLY A 89 1.78 9.09 -12.41
N GLY A 90 0.68 9.60 -12.96
CA GLY A 90 0.31 11.01 -12.87
C GLY A 90 0.12 11.49 -11.43
N VAL A 91 -0.54 10.72 -10.56
CA VAL A 91 -0.68 11.11 -9.14
C VAL A 91 0.62 11.01 -8.34
N LEU A 92 1.52 10.10 -8.70
CA LEU A 92 2.86 10.04 -8.11
C LEU A 92 3.67 11.30 -8.49
N TRP A 93 3.65 11.69 -9.76
CA TRP A 93 4.27 12.94 -10.23
C TRP A 93 3.63 14.18 -9.62
N LEU A 94 2.30 14.21 -9.48
CA LEU A 94 1.60 15.32 -8.85
C LEU A 94 2.02 15.51 -7.39
N LEU A 95 2.20 14.41 -6.65
CA LEU A 95 2.69 14.46 -5.27
C LEU A 95 4.14 14.94 -5.22
N PHE A 96 5.02 14.42 -6.10
CA PHE A 96 6.40 14.91 -6.21
C PHE A 96 6.44 16.41 -6.49
N LEU A 97 5.73 16.88 -7.52
CA LEU A 97 5.72 18.30 -7.90
C LEU A 97 5.12 19.18 -6.79
N GLY A 98 4.05 18.70 -6.13
CA GLY A 98 3.44 19.41 -5.01
C GLY A 98 4.40 19.65 -3.84
N GLN A 99 5.30 18.70 -3.57
CA GLN A 99 6.35 18.87 -2.55
C GLN A 99 7.55 19.67 -3.09
N ALA A 100 8.07 19.29 -4.24
CA ALA A 100 9.28 19.86 -4.84
C ALA A 100 9.15 21.37 -5.12
N VAL A 101 7.98 21.83 -5.56
CA VAL A 101 7.73 23.26 -5.77
C VAL A 101 7.83 24.03 -4.45
N THR A 102 7.19 23.54 -3.39
CA THR A 102 7.26 24.18 -2.08
C THR A 102 8.68 24.19 -1.51
N LEU A 103 9.38 23.06 -1.58
CA LEU A 103 10.77 22.96 -1.11
C LEU A 103 11.67 23.95 -1.85
N ALA A 104 11.53 24.06 -3.17
CA ALA A 104 12.29 25.00 -3.98
C ALA A 104 11.97 26.46 -3.65
N LEU A 105 10.68 26.79 -3.44
CA LEU A 105 10.24 28.16 -3.11
C LEU A 105 10.73 28.62 -1.73
N HIS A 106 10.87 27.71 -0.77
CA HIS A 106 11.37 28.01 0.57
C HIS A 106 12.90 27.93 0.67
N GLY A 107 13.60 27.54 -0.41
CA GLY A 107 15.05 27.41 -0.43
C GLY A 107 15.55 26.30 0.51
N GLU A 108 14.76 25.23 0.67
CA GLU A 108 15.09 24.10 1.53
C GLU A 108 16.30 23.33 0.98
N ASP A 109 17.02 22.68 1.88
CA ASP A 109 18.20 21.89 1.53
C ASP A 109 17.85 20.76 0.54
N VAL A 110 18.81 20.43 -0.33
CA VAL A 110 18.64 19.37 -1.35
C VAL A 110 18.29 18.01 -0.71
N SER A 111 18.68 17.77 0.54
CA SER A 111 18.32 16.57 1.29
C SER A 111 16.81 16.42 1.52
N GLU A 112 16.06 17.51 1.62
CA GLU A 112 14.60 17.47 1.79
C GLU A 112 13.88 16.92 0.55
N PHE A 113 14.53 17.00 -0.62
CA PHE A 113 13.99 16.43 -1.84
C PHE A 113 14.09 14.90 -1.88
N ASP A 114 15.00 14.27 -1.10
CA ASP A 114 15.28 12.83 -1.16
C ASP A 114 14.00 12.00 -1.04
N LEU A 115 13.15 12.31 -0.05
CA LEU A 115 11.86 11.63 0.16
C LEU A 115 10.94 11.76 -1.06
N SER A 116 10.80 12.97 -1.60
CA SER A 116 9.93 13.25 -2.74
C SER A 116 10.39 12.54 -4.03
N THR A 117 11.71 12.36 -4.23
CA THR A 117 12.23 11.68 -5.43
C THR A 117 11.78 10.22 -5.53
N ARG A 118 11.39 9.59 -4.42
CA ARG A 118 10.89 8.21 -4.40
C ARG A 118 9.56 8.04 -5.15
N TYR A 119 8.75 9.09 -5.28
CA TYR A 119 7.53 9.05 -6.11
C TYR A 119 7.86 8.98 -7.60
N VAL A 120 8.92 9.69 -8.02
CA VAL A 120 9.48 9.59 -9.38
C VAL A 120 10.07 8.20 -9.59
N ALA A 121 10.88 7.72 -8.66
CA ALA A 121 11.45 6.37 -8.71
C ALA A 121 10.36 5.29 -8.81
N ALA A 122 9.27 5.40 -8.04
CA ALA A 122 8.13 4.50 -8.10
C ALA A 122 7.46 4.50 -9.49
N SER A 123 7.36 5.67 -10.13
CA SER A 123 6.83 5.77 -11.50
C SER A 123 7.74 5.07 -12.51
N LEU A 124 9.07 5.19 -12.38
CA LEU A 124 10.02 4.50 -13.26
C LEU A 124 10.03 2.98 -13.03
N VAL A 125 10.01 2.57 -11.75
CA VAL A 125 9.87 1.17 -11.35
C VAL A 125 8.59 0.58 -11.91
N MET A 126 7.47 1.31 -11.87
CA MET A 126 6.20 0.88 -12.44
C MET A 126 6.29 0.53 -13.92
N LEU A 127 6.94 1.38 -14.73
CA LEU A 127 7.11 1.11 -16.16
C LEU A 127 7.84 -0.21 -16.41
N PHE A 128 8.85 -0.51 -15.59
CA PHE A 128 9.58 -1.76 -15.68
C PHE A 128 8.72 -2.96 -15.26
N VAL A 129 8.07 -2.89 -14.08
CA VAL A 129 7.30 -4.02 -13.54
C VAL A 129 6.00 -4.28 -14.29
N LEU A 130 5.40 -3.28 -14.95
CA LEU A 130 4.26 -3.49 -15.84
C LEU A 130 4.59 -4.47 -16.97
N LYS A 131 5.86 -4.52 -17.39
CA LYS A 131 6.35 -5.43 -18.42
C LYS A 131 6.93 -6.73 -17.84
N TYR A 132 7.73 -6.61 -16.80
CA TYR A 132 8.40 -7.73 -16.14
C TYR A 132 7.86 -7.85 -14.70
N SER A 133 6.66 -8.39 -14.55
CA SER A 133 6.06 -8.63 -13.22
C SER A 133 6.17 -10.10 -12.80
N ILE A 134 5.87 -10.41 -11.54
CA ILE A 134 5.63 -11.77 -11.05
C ILE A 134 4.16 -12.19 -11.26
N SER A 135 3.85 -13.48 -11.12
CA SER A 135 2.46 -13.96 -11.24
C SER A 135 1.70 -13.74 -9.94
N ALA A 136 0.37 -13.70 -9.99
CA ALA A 136 -0.48 -13.62 -8.79
C ALA A 136 -0.15 -14.73 -7.78
N ARG A 137 0.11 -15.95 -8.27
CA ARG A 137 0.52 -17.10 -7.44
C ARG A 137 1.78 -16.79 -6.63
N CYS A 138 2.80 -16.26 -7.29
CA CYS A 138 4.05 -15.89 -6.63
C CYS A 138 3.84 -14.73 -5.66
N PHE A 139 3.09 -13.71 -6.06
CA PHE A 139 2.80 -12.55 -5.22
C PHE A 139 2.11 -12.95 -3.91
N PHE A 140 1.03 -13.73 -3.98
CA PHE A 140 0.34 -14.23 -2.80
C PHE A 140 1.18 -15.19 -1.96
N LEU A 141 1.96 -16.07 -2.60
CA LEU A 141 2.85 -16.99 -1.88
C LEU A 141 3.92 -16.24 -1.07
N PHE A 142 4.68 -15.36 -1.71
CA PHE A 142 5.76 -14.62 -1.04
C PHE A 142 5.22 -13.60 -0.03
N GLY A 143 4.08 -12.97 -0.32
CA GLY A 143 3.40 -12.10 0.66
C GLY A 143 2.93 -12.87 1.90
N ALA A 144 2.36 -14.06 1.72
CA ALA A 144 1.93 -14.91 2.84
C ALA A 144 3.12 -15.45 3.66
N ILE A 145 4.19 -15.88 2.99
CA ILE A 145 5.42 -16.30 3.66
C ILE A 145 6.05 -15.13 4.41
N GLY A 146 6.12 -13.94 3.82
CA GLY A 146 6.62 -12.73 4.49
C GLY A 146 5.81 -12.38 5.74
N ALA A 147 4.47 -12.47 5.67
CA ALA A 147 3.60 -12.26 6.83
C ALA A 147 3.80 -13.32 7.91
N LEU A 148 3.96 -14.58 7.53
CA LEU A 148 4.22 -15.68 8.46
C LEU A 148 5.60 -15.54 9.12
N MET A 149 6.63 -15.16 8.36
CA MET A 149 7.96 -14.87 8.89
C MET A 149 7.91 -13.69 9.86
N ALA A 150 7.12 -12.66 9.58
CA ALA A 150 6.90 -11.55 10.51
C ALA A 150 6.29 -12.05 11.82
N GLY A 151 5.26 -12.89 11.75
CA GLY A 151 4.64 -13.51 12.92
C GLY A 151 5.60 -14.39 13.71
N ALA A 152 6.38 -15.24 13.04
CA ALA A 152 7.38 -16.10 13.68
C ALA A 152 8.49 -15.28 14.38
N TYR A 153 8.95 -14.19 13.75
CA TYR A 153 9.88 -13.26 14.38
C TYR A 153 9.26 -12.60 15.61
N GLY A 154 8.00 -12.16 15.51
CA GLY A 154 7.28 -11.57 16.64
C GLY A 154 7.10 -12.55 17.81
N LEU A 155 6.80 -13.82 17.50
CA LEU A 155 6.64 -14.88 18.49
C LEU A 155 7.95 -15.12 19.24
N TYR A 156 9.06 -15.18 18.50
CA TYR A 156 10.39 -15.32 19.07
C TYR A 156 10.74 -14.14 20.00
N GLN A 157 10.57 -12.90 19.53
CA GLN A 157 10.90 -11.71 20.31
C GLN A 157 10.01 -11.56 21.55
N PHE A 158 8.70 -11.80 21.41
CA PHE A 158 7.75 -11.58 22.49
C PHE A 158 7.80 -12.69 23.54
N GLU A 159 7.66 -13.95 23.13
CA GLU A 159 7.54 -15.08 24.07
C GLU A 159 8.90 -15.54 24.61
N PHE A 160 9.94 -15.55 23.77
CA PHE A 160 11.24 -16.14 24.14
C PHE A 160 12.26 -15.09 24.61
N GLN A 161 12.19 -13.85 24.11
CA GLN A 161 13.05 -12.76 24.59
C GLN A 161 12.37 -11.84 25.60
N GLY A 162 11.06 -11.98 25.84
CA GLY A 162 10.33 -11.15 26.79
C GLY A 162 10.21 -9.68 26.35
N VAL A 163 10.34 -9.39 25.06
CA VAL A 163 10.24 -8.02 24.54
C VAL A 163 8.78 -7.58 24.59
N SER A 164 8.47 -6.58 25.42
CA SER A 164 7.10 -6.09 25.64
C SER A 164 6.48 -5.38 24.43
N ARG A 165 7.32 -4.90 23.48
CA ARG A 165 6.87 -4.24 22.26
C ARG A 165 7.81 -4.59 21.11
N VAL A 166 7.40 -5.53 20.28
CA VAL A 166 8.24 -6.02 19.18
C VAL A 166 8.44 -4.93 18.12
N ALA A 167 9.69 -4.70 17.77
CA ALA A 167 10.11 -3.93 16.62
C ALA A 167 10.92 -4.81 15.68
N ALA A 168 10.91 -4.49 14.40
CA ALA A 168 12.04 -4.79 13.52
C ALA A 168 12.85 -3.50 13.36
N PHE A 169 14.16 -3.61 13.58
CA PHE A 169 15.07 -2.46 13.76
C PHE A 169 14.59 -1.60 14.92
N ASP A 170 14.24 -0.33 14.67
CA ASP A 170 13.98 0.66 15.71
C ASP A 170 12.51 1.10 15.77
N ASN A 171 11.61 0.52 14.96
CA ASN A 171 10.25 1.04 14.88
C ASN A 171 9.15 -0.04 14.91
N PRO A 172 8.50 -0.25 16.08
CA PRO A 172 7.33 -1.12 16.22
C PRO A 172 6.15 -0.76 15.31
N ILE A 173 6.05 0.51 14.89
CA ILE A 173 4.94 1.01 14.08
C ILE A 173 5.08 0.54 12.64
N HIS A 174 6.28 0.62 12.06
CA HIS A 174 6.54 0.13 10.71
C HIS A 174 6.46 -1.39 10.64
N TYR A 175 7.03 -2.09 11.62
CA TYR A 175 6.92 -3.54 11.73
C TYR A 175 5.46 -3.99 11.82
N GLY A 176 4.69 -3.45 12.77
CA GLY A 176 3.30 -3.86 12.98
C GLY A 176 2.37 -3.53 11.82
N ASN A 177 2.38 -2.28 11.35
CA ASN A 177 1.51 -1.86 10.24
C ASN A 177 1.92 -2.52 8.91
N GLY A 178 3.21 -2.79 8.70
CA GLY A 178 3.68 -3.54 7.54
C GLY A 178 3.25 -5.02 7.57
N ALA A 179 3.32 -5.66 8.74
CA ALA A 179 2.87 -7.04 8.91
C ALA A 179 1.35 -7.16 8.73
N MET A 180 0.59 -6.20 9.28
CA MET A 180 -0.85 -6.03 9.03
C MET A 180 -1.13 -5.87 7.53
N ALA A 181 -0.34 -5.08 6.81
CA ALA A 181 -0.50 -4.89 5.38
C ALA A 181 -0.32 -6.19 4.58
N LEU A 182 0.71 -6.99 4.91
CA LEU A 182 0.89 -8.33 4.30
C LEU A 182 -0.23 -9.29 4.70
N ALA A 183 -0.73 -9.23 5.93
CA ALA A 183 -1.89 -10.01 6.37
C ALA A 183 -3.13 -9.68 5.52
N MET A 184 -3.42 -8.39 5.29
CA MET A 184 -4.53 -7.97 4.43
C MET A 184 -4.37 -8.42 2.98
N ILE A 185 -3.15 -8.43 2.46
CA ILE A 185 -2.85 -9.00 1.14
C ILE A 185 -3.12 -10.51 1.12
N ALA A 186 -2.63 -11.27 2.11
CA ALA A 186 -2.89 -12.70 2.22
C ALA A 186 -4.40 -12.99 2.31
N LEU A 187 -5.13 -12.18 3.09
CA LEU A 187 -6.57 -12.27 3.23
C LEU A 187 -7.30 -12.08 1.90
N SER A 188 -6.90 -11.08 1.12
CA SER A 188 -7.51 -10.81 -0.19
C SER A 188 -7.36 -11.99 -1.18
N GLY A 189 -6.31 -12.80 -1.02
CA GLY A 189 -6.03 -13.99 -1.83
C GLY A 189 -6.92 -15.21 -1.51
N VAL A 190 -7.65 -15.22 -0.39
CA VAL A 190 -8.42 -16.41 0.05
C VAL A 190 -9.50 -16.82 -0.95
N VAL A 191 -10.20 -15.84 -1.53
CA VAL A 191 -11.26 -16.11 -2.53
C VAL A 191 -10.68 -16.62 -3.85
N TRP A 192 -9.49 -16.14 -4.21
CA TRP A 192 -8.74 -16.67 -5.35
C TRP A 192 -8.29 -18.11 -5.08
N ALA A 193 -7.72 -18.39 -3.90
CA ALA A 193 -7.26 -19.72 -3.50
C ALA A 193 -8.34 -20.80 -3.52
N ALA A 194 -9.59 -20.45 -3.19
CA ALA A 194 -10.73 -21.35 -3.24
C ALA A 194 -11.01 -21.90 -4.66
N GLN A 195 -10.55 -21.21 -5.70
CA GLN A 195 -10.76 -21.54 -7.11
C GLN A 195 -9.53 -22.16 -7.78
N GLN A 196 -8.41 -22.33 -7.06
CA GLN A 196 -7.18 -22.87 -7.62
C GLN A 196 -7.06 -24.39 -7.45
N ALA A 197 -6.26 -25.01 -8.33
CA ALA A 197 -5.72 -26.35 -8.08
C ALA A 197 -4.93 -26.35 -6.75
N HIS A 198 -5.03 -27.44 -5.98
CA HIS A 198 -4.45 -27.54 -4.63
C HIS A 198 -5.02 -26.50 -3.63
N ARG A 199 -6.33 -26.17 -3.72
CA ARG A 199 -7.02 -25.20 -2.85
C ARG A 199 -6.67 -25.30 -1.36
N ARG A 200 -6.50 -26.52 -0.81
CA ARG A 200 -6.17 -26.73 0.61
C ARG A 200 -4.82 -26.15 0.98
N PHE A 201 -3.81 -26.33 0.11
CA PHE A 201 -2.48 -25.76 0.29
C PHE A 201 -2.55 -24.22 0.26
N TRP A 202 -3.21 -23.65 -0.75
CA TRP A 202 -3.32 -22.20 -0.89
C TRP A 202 -4.09 -21.56 0.27
N LEU A 203 -5.20 -22.15 0.70
CA LEU A 203 -5.94 -21.68 1.86
C LEU A 203 -5.09 -21.78 3.13
N ALA A 204 -4.37 -22.89 3.33
CA ALA A 204 -3.51 -23.06 4.51
C ALA A 204 -2.41 -21.99 4.56
N ILE A 205 -1.64 -21.79 3.48
CA ILE A 205 -0.53 -20.82 3.50
C ILE A 205 -1.04 -19.37 3.65
N LEU A 206 -2.16 -19.01 3.02
CA LEU A 206 -2.72 -17.65 3.15
C LEU A 206 -3.32 -17.40 4.53
N CYS A 207 -4.01 -18.39 5.12
CA CYS A 207 -4.52 -18.29 6.48
C CYS A 207 -3.38 -18.21 7.50
N LEU A 208 -2.32 -19.02 7.33
CA LEU A 208 -1.12 -18.94 8.19
C LEU A 208 -0.44 -17.59 8.05
N GLY A 209 -0.29 -17.06 6.83
CA GLY A 209 0.24 -15.72 6.60
C GLY A 209 -0.62 -14.63 7.24
N PHE A 210 -1.95 -14.71 7.09
CA PHE A 210 -2.88 -13.79 7.75
C PHE A 210 -2.71 -13.82 9.27
N VAL A 211 -2.79 -15.00 9.90
CA VAL A 211 -2.62 -15.16 11.35
C VAL A 211 -1.26 -14.65 11.81
N GLY A 212 -0.18 -15.00 11.10
CA GLY A 212 1.18 -14.55 11.41
C GLY A 212 1.33 -13.02 11.37
N GLY A 213 0.83 -12.38 10.30
CA GLY A 213 0.91 -10.92 10.17
C GLY A 213 0.02 -10.18 11.18
N MET A 214 -1.17 -10.72 11.49
CA MET A 214 -2.04 -10.19 12.55
C MET A 214 -1.37 -10.29 13.93
N TYR A 215 -0.75 -11.44 14.24
CA TYR A 215 -0.02 -11.66 15.48
C TYR A 215 1.18 -10.71 15.60
N ALA A 216 1.99 -10.56 14.54
CA ALA A 216 3.08 -9.59 14.48
C ALA A 216 2.62 -8.15 14.78
N SER A 217 1.49 -7.74 14.20
CA SER A 217 0.91 -6.41 14.46
C SER A 217 0.37 -6.25 15.89
N LEU A 218 0.01 -7.34 16.56
CA LEU A 218 -0.47 -7.33 17.93
C LEU A 218 0.69 -7.16 18.91
N VAL A 219 1.71 -8.00 18.79
CA VAL A 219 2.89 -7.96 19.66
C VAL A 219 3.77 -6.71 19.45
N SER A 220 3.60 -6.00 18.33
CA SER A 220 4.23 -4.68 18.14
C SER A 220 3.58 -3.56 18.96
N GLY A 221 2.41 -3.82 19.56
CA GLY A 221 1.62 -2.83 20.31
C GLY A 221 1.11 -1.66 19.46
N THR A 222 1.12 -1.79 18.13
CA THR A 222 0.74 -0.72 17.21
C THR A 222 -0.76 -0.76 16.94
N ARG A 223 -1.48 0.25 17.43
CA ARG A 223 -2.96 0.30 17.42
C ARG A 223 -3.56 0.89 16.15
N SER A 224 -2.80 1.71 15.42
CA SER A 224 -3.33 2.48 14.29
C SER A 224 -3.83 1.62 13.13
N GLY A 225 -3.21 0.47 12.88
CA GLY A 225 -3.68 -0.50 11.88
C GLY A 225 -5.00 -1.19 12.24
N TRP A 226 -5.31 -1.36 13.53
CA TRP A 226 -6.52 -2.07 13.99
C TRP A 226 -7.79 -1.27 13.73
N VAL A 227 -7.70 0.07 13.77
CA VAL A 227 -8.80 0.98 13.40
C VAL A 227 -9.22 0.78 11.95
N ALA A 228 -8.34 0.26 11.09
CA ALA A 228 -8.67 -0.01 9.69
C ALA A 228 -9.48 -1.31 9.49
N ILE A 229 -9.44 -2.25 10.44
CA ILE A 229 -10.07 -3.57 10.29
C ILE A 229 -11.58 -3.48 10.00
N PRO A 230 -12.39 -2.67 10.72
CA PRO A 230 -13.81 -2.53 10.41
C PRO A 230 -14.07 -2.03 8.99
N VAL A 231 -13.27 -1.04 8.54
CA VAL A 231 -13.42 -0.44 7.20
C VAL A 231 -13.02 -1.43 6.10
N VAL A 232 -11.90 -2.13 6.29
CA VAL A 232 -11.42 -3.18 5.39
C VAL A 232 -12.42 -4.34 5.31
N THR A 233 -12.98 -4.74 6.45
CA THR A 233 -14.03 -5.77 6.52
C THR A 233 -15.27 -5.31 5.75
N PHE A 234 -15.71 -4.06 5.94
CA PHE A 234 -16.84 -3.49 5.19
C PHE A 234 -16.59 -3.48 3.68
N ILE A 235 -15.39 -3.12 3.23
CA ILE A 235 -15.01 -3.18 1.81
C ILE A 235 -15.10 -4.62 1.28
N GLY A 236 -14.56 -5.59 2.03
CA GLY A 236 -14.65 -7.02 1.67
C GLY A 236 -16.08 -7.51 1.57
N LEU A 237 -16.93 -7.16 2.54
CA LEU A 237 -18.37 -7.46 2.55
C LEU A 237 -19.08 -6.84 1.35
N TYR A 238 -18.80 -5.57 1.05
CA TYR A 238 -19.37 -4.86 -0.08
C TYR A 238 -19.01 -5.53 -1.42
N VAL A 239 -17.73 -5.88 -1.61
CA VAL A 239 -17.24 -6.52 -2.83
C VAL A 239 -17.84 -7.92 -3.00
N PHE A 240 -17.98 -8.70 -1.93
CA PHE A 240 -18.49 -10.07 -1.97
C PHE A 240 -19.97 -10.24 -1.61
N ARG A 241 -20.74 -9.15 -1.53
CA ARG A 241 -22.16 -9.16 -1.13
C ARG A 241 -23.02 -10.19 -1.87
N GLN A 242 -22.77 -10.38 -3.17
CA GLN A 242 -23.53 -11.36 -3.97
C GLN A 242 -23.19 -12.82 -3.62
N LEU A 243 -21.93 -13.10 -3.25
CA LEU A 243 -21.49 -14.42 -2.80
C LEU A 243 -21.94 -14.73 -1.36
N LEU A 244 -22.10 -13.69 -0.53
CA LEU A 244 -22.66 -13.81 0.83
C LEU A 244 -24.12 -14.25 0.79
N ILE A 245 -24.90 -13.70 -0.15
CA ILE A 245 -26.29 -14.10 -0.40
C ILE A 245 -26.38 -15.59 -0.80
N GLN A 246 -25.36 -16.12 -1.48
CA GLN A 246 -25.27 -17.53 -1.89
C GLN A 246 -24.66 -18.47 -0.81
N ARG A 247 -24.56 -18.02 0.46
CA ARG A 247 -24.11 -18.76 1.66
C ARG A 247 -22.69 -19.34 1.67
N LYS A 248 -21.95 -19.34 0.56
CA LYS A 248 -20.57 -19.88 0.48
C LYS A 248 -19.49 -18.91 0.98
N ALA A 249 -19.68 -17.60 0.85
CA ALA A 249 -18.76 -16.59 1.39
C ALA A 249 -18.99 -16.28 2.88
N LEU A 250 -20.15 -16.68 3.43
CA LEU A 250 -20.50 -16.47 4.83
C LEU A 250 -19.55 -17.24 5.75
N LEU A 251 -19.15 -18.45 5.36
CA LEU A 251 -18.15 -19.26 6.08
C LEU A 251 -16.79 -18.58 6.13
N VAL A 252 -16.33 -18.00 5.02
CA VAL A 252 -15.04 -17.29 4.97
C VAL A 252 -15.09 -16.04 5.84
N LEU A 253 -16.16 -15.26 5.77
CA LEU A 253 -16.40 -14.11 6.64
C LEU A 253 -16.48 -14.50 8.13
N MET A 254 -17.22 -15.57 8.46
CA MET A 254 -17.32 -16.06 9.84
C MET A 254 -15.96 -16.51 10.34
N THR A 255 -15.17 -17.22 9.54
CA THR A 255 -13.80 -17.59 9.90
C THR A 255 -12.93 -16.35 10.09
N MET A 256 -13.06 -15.30 9.26
CA MET A 256 -12.33 -14.04 9.48
C MET A 256 -12.71 -13.40 10.81
N LEU A 257 -14.01 -13.23 11.08
CA LEU A 257 -14.50 -12.63 12.32
C LEU A 257 -14.12 -13.45 13.54
N ILE A 258 -14.13 -14.78 13.43
CA ILE A 258 -13.71 -15.69 14.50
C ILE A 258 -12.20 -15.60 14.72
N VAL A 259 -11.37 -15.58 13.67
CA VAL A 259 -9.91 -15.48 13.81
C VAL A 259 -9.51 -14.11 14.35
N THR A 260 -10.06 -13.02 13.79
CA THR A 260 -9.83 -11.66 14.30
C THR A 260 -10.35 -11.52 15.73
N GLY A 261 -11.55 -12.04 16.02
CA GLY A 261 -12.15 -12.04 17.35
C GLY A 261 -11.33 -12.85 18.35
N PHE A 262 -10.81 -14.01 17.96
CA PHE A 262 -9.94 -14.85 18.80
C PHE A 262 -8.61 -14.16 19.10
N VAL A 263 -7.99 -13.53 18.10
CA VAL A 263 -6.74 -12.77 18.28
C VAL A 263 -6.94 -11.55 19.19
N ILE A 264 -8.07 -10.85 19.07
CA ILE A 264 -8.41 -9.74 19.97
C ILE A 264 -8.71 -10.28 21.38
N ALA A 265 -9.51 -11.35 21.49
CA ALA A 265 -9.91 -11.93 22.77
C ALA A 265 -8.72 -12.53 23.53
N SER A 266 -7.75 -13.12 22.83
CA SER A 266 -6.55 -13.69 23.45
C SER A 266 -5.60 -12.64 24.02
N GLN A 267 -5.80 -11.36 23.72
CA GLN A 267 -5.02 -10.23 24.21
C GLN A 267 -5.91 -9.06 24.66
N PHE A 268 -7.12 -9.38 25.16
CA PHE A 268 -8.13 -8.38 25.51
C PHE A 268 -7.60 -7.35 26.51
N ASP A 269 -6.93 -7.82 27.57
CA ASP A 269 -6.36 -6.95 28.61
C ASP A 269 -5.37 -5.93 28.05
N LEU A 270 -4.53 -6.35 27.09
CA LEU A 270 -3.56 -5.45 26.43
C LEU A 270 -4.26 -4.40 25.57
N VAL A 271 -5.32 -4.77 24.85
CA VAL A 271 -6.09 -3.84 24.01
C VAL A 271 -6.86 -2.85 24.89
N GLU A 272 -7.54 -3.34 25.92
CA GLU A 272 -8.30 -2.54 26.87
C GLU A 272 -7.42 -1.54 27.61
N GLN A 273 -6.33 -2.00 28.25
CA GLN A 273 -5.42 -1.15 28.99
C GLN A 273 -4.89 -0.01 28.11
N ARG A 274 -4.55 -0.31 26.85
CA ARG A 274 -4.06 0.70 25.92
C ARG A 274 -5.14 1.66 25.46
N ALA A 275 -6.38 1.22 25.27
CA ALA A 275 -7.50 2.09 24.93
C ALA A 275 -7.79 3.05 26.08
N THR A 276 -7.88 2.54 27.31
CA THR A 276 -8.14 3.33 28.52
C THR A 276 -7.06 4.39 28.75
N VAL A 277 -5.77 4.02 28.63
CA VAL A 277 -4.67 5.00 28.73
C VAL A 277 -4.81 6.11 27.69
N ALA A 278 -5.14 5.79 26.43
CA ALA A 278 -5.27 6.82 25.40
C ALA A 278 -6.46 7.76 25.65
N VAL A 279 -7.58 7.24 26.16
CA VAL A 279 -8.75 8.05 26.51
C VAL A 279 -8.43 8.97 27.70
N ASN A 280 -7.79 8.43 28.73
CA ASN A 280 -7.42 9.23 29.91
C ASN A 280 -6.40 10.32 29.54
N GLU A 281 -5.36 10.00 28.74
CA GLU A 281 -4.40 11.01 28.27
C GLU A 281 -5.07 12.12 27.43
N PHE A 282 -6.13 11.80 26.67
CA PHE A 282 -6.90 12.80 25.93
C PHE A 282 -7.71 13.70 26.86
N ILE A 283 -8.37 13.13 27.87
CA ILE A 283 -9.14 13.89 28.86
C ILE A 283 -8.20 14.81 29.65
N ASP A 284 -7.11 14.27 30.20
CA ASP A 284 -6.09 14.99 30.96
C ASP A 284 -5.49 16.18 30.17
N TYR A 285 -5.38 16.08 28.83
CA TYR A 285 -4.92 17.17 27.99
C TYR A 285 -5.86 18.38 28.01
N TYR A 286 -7.17 18.16 27.95
CA TYR A 286 -8.17 19.23 27.89
C TYR A 286 -8.61 19.73 29.27
N GLU A 287 -8.66 18.84 30.27
CA GLU A 287 -9.11 19.19 31.63
C GLU A 287 -7.97 19.75 32.48
N ASP A 288 -6.81 19.08 32.47
CA ASP A 288 -5.67 19.40 33.35
C ASP A 288 -4.51 20.09 32.62
N GLY A 289 -4.61 20.28 31.29
CA GLY A 289 -3.53 20.82 30.47
C GLY A 289 -2.29 19.92 30.39
N ARG A 290 -2.41 18.62 30.74
CA ARG A 290 -1.28 17.69 30.75
C ARG A 290 -0.95 17.22 29.33
N ASN A 291 0.07 17.83 28.75
CA ASN A 291 0.52 17.58 27.38
C ASN A 291 1.82 16.77 27.24
N GLY A 292 2.45 16.36 28.35
CA GLY A 292 3.65 15.51 28.35
C GLY A 292 3.42 14.01 28.07
N THR A 293 2.24 13.63 27.59
CA THR A 293 1.83 12.23 27.33
C THR A 293 1.93 11.88 25.85
N SER A 294 1.82 10.59 25.48
CA SER A 294 1.92 10.22 24.06
C SER A 294 0.80 10.81 23.21
N VAL A 295 -0.43 10.93 23.75
CA VAL A 295 -1.53 11.60 23.09
C VAL A 295 -1.35 13.11 23.14
N GLY A 296 -0.99 13.67 24.31
CA GLY A 296 -0.79 15.11 24.49
C GLY A 296 0.25 15.71 23.54
N LEU A 297 1.39 15.05 23.38
CA LEU A 297 2.45 15.48 22.45
C LEU A 297 1.97 15.47 20.99
N ARG A 298 1.12 14.51 20.58
CA ARG A 298 0.54 14.51 19.23
C ARG A 298 -0.46 15.65 19.05
N LEU A 299 -1.30 15.91 20.04
CA LEU A 299 -2.24 17.04 19.98
C LEU A 299 -1.50 18.38 19.86
N ASP A 300 -0.39 18.53 20.58
CA ASP A 300 0.50 19.69 20.46
C ASP A 300 1.18 19.80 19.10
N MET A 301 1.66 18.69 18.53
CA MET A 301 2.16 18.66 17.15
C MET A 301 1.07 19.06 16.14
N TRP A 302 -0.16 18.60 16.35
CA TRP A 302 -1.29 18.90 15.47
C TRP A 302 -1.65 20.38 15.54
N LYS A 303 -1.65 20.95 16.75
CA LYS A 303 -1.78 22.39 16.97
C LYS A 303 -0.68 23.16 16.23
N ALA A 304 0.58 22.75 16.37
CA ALA A 304 1.70 23.39 15.67
C ALA A 304 1.56 23.30 14.14
N GLY A 305 1.14 22.16 13.61
CA GLY A 305 0.88 22.00 12.18
C GLY A 305 -0.23 22.89 11.65
N VAL A 306 -1.31 23.06 12.42
CA VAL A 306 -2.40 23.98 12.07
C VAL A 306 -1.92 25.44 12.10
N GLU A 307 -1.11 25.84 13.08
CA GLU A 307 -0.52 27.19 13.12
C GLU A 307 0.47 27.42 11.97
N ALA A 308 1.26 26.41 11.59
CA ALA A 308 2.15 26.49 10.44
C ALA A 308 1.37 26.64 9.13
N PHE A 309 0.29 25.87 8.96
CA PHE A 309 -0.60 25.98 7.81
C PHE A 309 -1.22 27.38 7.69
N LYS A 310 -1.64 27.99 8.80
CA LYS A 310 -2.21 29.35 8.80
C LYS A 310 -1.21 30.41 8.29
N LYS A 311 0.10 30.22 8.52
CA LYS A 311 1.13 31.16 8.02
C LYS A 311 1.21 31.17 6.49
N ASN A 312 1.05 30.02 5.83
CA ASN A 312 1.06 29.94 4.37
C ASN A 312 0.15 28.83 3.83
N PRO A 313 -1.18 29.07 3.71
CA PRO A 313 -2.14 28.00 3.42
C PRO A 313 -1.99 27.38 2.03
N LEU A 314 -1.53 28.13 1.04
CA LEU A 314 -1.53 27.66 -0.35
C LEU A 314 -0.38 26.68 -0.60
N ILE A 315 0.85 27.10 -0.30
CA ILE A 315 2.07 26.34 -0.59
C ILE A 315 2.69 25.69 0.65
N GLY A 316 2.18 25.98 1.85
CA GLY A 316 2.74 25.49 3.12
C GLY A 316 3.89 26.34 3.62
N ALA A 317 4.31 26.10 4.86
CA ALA A 317 5.42 26.81 5.49
C ALA A 317 6.80 26.21 5.16
N GLY A 318 6.86 25.09 4.43
CA GLY A 318 8.07 24.29 4.28
C GLY A 318 8.45 23.52 5.57
N PRO A 319 9.34 22.53 5.49
CA PRO A 319 9.95 21.88 6.65
C PRO A 319 10.53 22.88 7.66
N SER A 320 11.44 23.76 7.22
CA SER A 320 12.13 24.71 8.10
C SER A 320 11.17 25.73 8.72
N GLY A 321 10.18 26.20 7.96
CA GLY A 321 9.17 27.13 8.49
C GLY A 321 8.18 26.45 9.45
N THR A 322 7.89 25.17 9.27
CA THR A 322 7.10 24.38 10.23
C THR A 322 7.87 24.20 11.54
N ASP A 323 9.16 23.86 11.47
CA ASP A 323 10.01 23.70 12.65
C ASP A 323 10.18 25.05 13.40
N ALA A 324 10.26 26.16 12.68
CA ALA A 324 10.26 27.50 13.28
C ALA A 324 8.95 27.80 14.06
N VAL A 325 7.80 27.38 13.53
CA VAL A 325 6.50 27.51 14.23
C VAL A 325 6.48 26.66 15.50
N VAL A 326 6.98 25.44 15.45
CA VAL A 326 7.12 24.58 16.64
C VAL A 326 7.96 25.29 17.70
N GLY A 327 9.12 25.84 17.32
CA GLY A 327 10.00 26.59 18.23
C GLY A 327 9.33 27.84 18.84
N ASP A 328 8.56 28.60 18.05
CA ASP A 328 7.80 29.76 18.55
C ASP A 328 6.74 29.35 19.60
N LEU A 329 6.03 28.24 19.35
CA LEU A 329 5.00 27.75 20.25
C LEU A 329 5.58 27.17 21.54
N ILE A 330 6.75 26.50 21.47
CA ILE A 330 7.48 26.04 22.66
C ILE A 330 7.93 27.25 23.49
N ARG A 331 8.57 28.25 22.87
CA ARG A 331 9.04 29.46 23.57
C ARG A 331 7.92 30.24 24.25
N SER A 332 6.73 30.25 23.65
CA SER A 332 5.55 30.91 24.21
C SER A 332 4.76 30.04 25.20
N GLY A 333 5.23 28.83 25.52
CA GLY A 333 4.58 27.93 26.47
C GLY A 333 3.23 27.36 25.97
N GLN A 334 2.97 27.44 24.66
CA GLN A 334 1.71 27.00 24.06
C GLN A 334 1.65 25.51 23.75
N ILE A 335 2.80 24.85 23.68
CA ILE A 335 2.97 23.41 23.49
C ILE A 335 4.12 22.89 24.35
N HIS A 336 4.15 21.59 24.61
CA HIS A 336 5.16 20.94 25.43
C HIS A 336 6.55 20.97 24.75
N PRO A 337 7.65 21.26 25.49
CA PRO A 337 8.99 21.32 24.91
C PRO A 337 9.46 20.01 24.25
N ALA A 338 9.04 18.86 24.77
CA ALA A 338 9.39 17.55 24.20
C ALA A 338 8.87 17.34 22.75
N VAL A 339 8.03 18.24 22.21
CA VAL A 339 7.68 18.21 20.79
C VAL A 339 8.91 18.45 19.89
N GLU A 340 9.92 19.18 20.38
CA GLU A 340 11.18 19.46 19.64
C GLU A 340 11.97 18.18 19.33
N ASP A 341 11.80 17.11 20.12
CA ASP A 341 12.46 15.82 19.89
C ASP A 341 11.89 15.07 18.67
N PHE A 342 10.81 15.56 18.06
CA PHE A 342 10.13 14.92 16.95
C PHE A 342 10.28 15.71 15.66
N ARG A 343 10.79 15.04 14.63
CA ARG A 343 10.94 15.60 13.27
C ARG A 343 9.64 15.64 12.44
N HIS A 344 8.55 15.10 12.97
CA HIS A 344 7.29 14.93 12.25
C HIS A 344 6.09 15.15 13.17
N LEU A 345 4.97 15.57 12.60
CA LEU A 345 3.75 15.92 13.32
C LEU A 345 2.87 14.71 13.67
N HIS A 346 3.30 13.50 13.34
CA HIS A 346 2.58 12.25 13.60
C HIS A 346 1.13 12.24 13.08
N ASN A 347 0.90 12.87 11.94
CA ASN A 347 -0.34 12.82 11.19
C ASN A 347 -0.03 13.31 9.77
N GLN A 348 -0.06 12.41 8.80
CA GLN A 348 0.34 12.74 7.44
C GLN A 348 -0.52 13.84 6.83
N TYR A 349 -1.80 13.94 7.18
CA TYR A 349 -2.68 14.99 6.63
C TYR A 349 -2.28 16.36 7.15
N ILE A 350 -1.99 16.46 8.45
CA ILE A 350 -1.52 17.70 9.09
C ILE A 350 -0.11 18.03 8.60
N GLU A 351 0.74 17.04 8.44
CA GLU A 351 2.07 17.18 7.86
C GLU A 351 2.00 17.79 6.45
N MET A 352 1.15 17.22 5.59
CA MET A 352 1.03 17.66 4.20
C MET A 352 0.51 19.09 4.10
N MET A 353 -0.46 19.47 4.93
CA MET A 353 -0.96 20.85 4.95
C MET A 353 0.06 21.83 5.57
N ALA A 354 0.72 21.47 6.68
CA ALA A 354 1.67 22.35 7.36
C ALA A 354 2.87 22.66 6.46
N ARG A 355 3.50 21.61 5.90
CA ARG A 355 4.73 21.74 5.11
C ARG A 355 4.47 22.15 3.67
N TYR A 356 3.40 21.64 3.04
CA TYR A 356 3.17 21.78 1.60
C TYR A 356 1.82 22.43 1.22
N GLY A 357 1.06 22.92 2.21
CA GLY A 357 -0.17 23.66 2.00
C GLY A 357 -1.31 22.82 1.41
N VAL A 358 -2.31 23.53 0.88
CA VAL A 358 -3.43 22.90 0.17
C VAL A 358 -2.94 22.11 -1.03
N ILE A 359 -1.89 22.58 -1.73
CA ILE A 359 -1.34 21.88 -2.90
C ILE A 359 -0.84 20.49 -2.51
N GLY A 360 0.02 20.39 -1.49
CA GLY A 360 0.53 19.09 -1.05
C GLY A 360 -0.57 18.19 -0.48
N LEU A 361 -1.47 18.73 0.34
CA LEU A 361 -2.59 17.97 0.88
C LEU A 361 -3.48 17.40 -0.24
N VAL A 362 -3.87 18.21 -1.22
CA VAL A 362 -4.69 17.77 -2.36
C VAL A 362 -3.96 16.71 -3.17
N SER A 363 -2.66 16.87 -3.44
CA SER A 363 -1.86 15.87 -4.16
C SER A 363 -1.81 14.53 -3.41
N TYR A 364 -1.67 14.55 -2.09
CA TYR A 364 -1.71 13.34 -1.25
C TYR A 364 -3.10 12.69 -1.22
N LEU A 365 -4.17 13.48 -1.08
CA LEU A 365 -5.54 12.97 -1.15
C LEU A 365 -5.86 12.37 -2.53
N LEU A 366 -5.37 12.98 -3.61
CA LEU A 366 -5.51 12.44 -4.96
C LEU A 366 -4.77 11.12 -5.12
N LEU A 367 -3.57 10.97 -4.55
CA LEU A 367 -2.87 9.67 -4.52
C LEU A 367 -3.75 8.60 -3.87
N LEU A 368 -4.31 8.86 -2.68
CA LEU A 368 -5.16 7.91 -1.97
C LEU A 368 -6.45 7.60 -2.74
N VAL A 369 -7.16 8.62 -3.22
CA VAL A 369 -8.45 8.46 -3.89
C VAL A 369 -8.30 7.78 -5.26
N VAL A 370 -7.31 8.18 -6.05
CA VAL A 370 -7.08 7.59 -7.38
C VAL A 370 -6.63 6.15 -7.24
N THR A 371 -5.65 5.85 -6.39
CA THR A 371 -5.18 4.46 -6.18
C THR A 371 -6.31 3.57 -5.67
N PHE A 372 -7.08 4.02 -4.67
CA PHE A 372 -8.24 3.30 -4.17
C PHE A 372 -9.28 3.05 -5.26
N ARG A 373 -9.64 4.08 -6.05
CA ARG A 373 -10.61 3.93 -7.16
C ARG A 373 -10.13 2.99 -8.25
N LEU A 374 -8.84 3.04 -8.60
CA LEU A 374 -8.25 2.14 -9.58
C LEU A 374 -8.39 0.67 -9.13
N PHE A 375 -8.04 0.37 -7.88
CA PHE A 375 -8.20 -0.96 -7.31
C PHE A 375 -9.68 -1.36 -7.21
N MET A 376 -10.55 -0.51 -6.64
CA MET A 376 -11.97 -0.81 -6.49
C MET A 376 -12.66 -1.12 -7.81
N ARG A 377 -12.35 -0.40 -8.90
CA ARG A 377 -12.89 -0.69 -10.24
C ARG A 377 -12.56 -2.11 -10.69
N LYS A 378 -11.35 -2.60 -10.39
CA LYS A 378 -10.88 -3.94 -10.78
C LYS A 378 -11.46 -5.07 -9.92
N THR A 379 -12.08 -4.78 -8.77
CA THR A 379 -12.77 -5.80 -7.96
C THR A 379 -14.00 -6.40 -8.65
N HIS A 380 -14.53 -5.73 -9.67
CA HIS A 380 -15.63 -6.23 -10.50
C HIS A 380 -15.19 -7.21 -11.60
N SER A 381 -13.89 -7.44 -11.77
CA SER A 381 -13.37 -8.36 -12.78
C SER A 381 -13.87 -9.80 -12.57
N ASN A 382 -14.13 -10.52 -13.66
CA ASN A 382 -14.44 -11.95 -13.61
C ASN A 382 -13.19 -12.84 -13.45
N ILE A 383 -11.99 -12.25 -13.57
CA ILE A 383 -10.71 -12.96 -13.41
C ILE A 383 -10.39 -13.03 -11.90
N PRO A 384 -10.33 -14.24 -11.28
CA PRO A 384 -10.15 -14.37 -9.85
C PRO A 384 -8.87 -13.72 -9.33
N GLU A 385 -7.76 -13.85 -10.07
CA GLU A 385 -6.47 -13.22 -9.76
C GLU A 385 -6.58 -11.70 -9.69
N VAL A 386 -7.19 -11.09 -10.71
CA VAL A 386 -7.38 -9.63 -10.80
C VAL A 386 -8.26 -9.14 -9.67
N LYS A 387 -9.39 -9.83 -9.40
CA LYS A 387 -10.31 -9.48 -8.31
C LYS A 387 -9.62 -9.53 -6.94
N ALA A 388 -8.83 -10.57 -6.67
CA ALA A 388 -8.12 -10.72 -5.40
C ALA A 388 -7.01 -9.67 -5.23
N LEU A 389 -6.19 -9.42 -6.26
CA LEU A 389 -5.16 -8.38 -6.22
C LEU A 389 -5.77 -6.98 -6.08
N ALA A 390 -6.89 -6.72 -6.77
CA ALA A 390 -7.65 -5.49 -6.64
C ALA A 390 -8.14 -5.27 -5.21
N LEU A 391 -8.69 -6.31 -4.59
CA LEU A 391 -9.12 -6.24 -3.19
C LEU A 391 -7.94 -6.01 -2.26
N GLY A 392 -6.81 -6.70 -2.47
CA GLY A 392 -5.58 -6.51 -1.70
C GLY A 392 -5.04 -5.09 -1.80
N GLY A 393 -5.04 -4.50 -3.00
CA GLY A 393 -4.67 -3.10 -3.22
C GLY A 393 -5.63 -2.12 -2.52
N ALA A 394 -6.94 -2.36 -2.59
CA ALA A 394 -7.93 -1.53 -1.89
C ALA A 394 -7.76 -1.61 -0.36
N PHE A 395 -7.53 -2.81 0.19
CA PHE A 395 -7.25 -3.00 1.62
C PHE A 395 -5.96 -2.30 2.03
N PHE A 396 -4.89 -2.44 1.24
CA PHE A 396 -3.59 -1.83 1.50
C PHE A 396 -3.67 -0.30 1.55
N VAL A 397 -4.31 0.32 0.55
CA VAL A 397 -4.49 1.78 0.50
C VAL A 397 -5.36 2.27 1.65
N THR A 398 -6.44 1.57 1.97
CA THR A 398 -7.35 1.92 3.09
C THR A 398 -6.63 1.84 4.43
N LEU A 399 -5.86 0.77 4.66
CA LEU A 399 -5.05 0.60 5.87
C LEU A 399 -4.10 1.78 6.06
N HIS A 400 -3.35 2.16 5.02
CA HIS A 400 -2.41 3.28 5.11
C HIS A 400 -3.11 4.63 5.25
N ALA A 401 -4.26 4.85 4.60
CA ALA A 401 -5.04 6.07 4.76
C ALA A 401 -5.46 6.27 6.22
N ILE A 402 -5.85 5.20 6.92
CA ILE A 402 -6.28 5.24 8.32
C ILE A 402 -5.08 5.33 9.26
N VAL A 403 -4.02 4.55 9.04
CA VAL A 403 -2.79 4.61 9.85
C VAL A 403 -2.19 6.02 9.85
N ASN A 404 -2.22 6.70 8.70
CA ASN A 404 -1.69 8.03 8.51
C ASN A 404 -2.48 9.15 9.23
N LEU A 405 -3.64 8.86 9.84
CA LEU A 405 -4.30 9.80 10.76
C LEU A 405 -3.51 10.01 12.05
N THR A 406 -2.62 9.08 12.39
CA THR A 406 -1.85 9.12 13.65
C THR A 406 -0.35 8.92 13.44
N GLN A 407 0.10 8.91 12.18
CA GLN A 407 1.48 8.71 11.76
C GLN A 407 1.78 9.54 10.52
N SER A 408 3.01 10.04 10.40
CA SER A 408 3.54 10.67 9.19
C SER A 408 4.42 9.66 8.44
N MET A 409 3.83 8.58 7.90
CA MET A 409 4.65 7.51 7.30
C MET A 409 5.41 7.96 6.07
N LEU A 410 4.88 8.90 5.29
CA LEU A 410 5.53 9.37 4.07
C LEU A 410 6.66 10.37 4.32
N GLU A 411 6.92 10.73 5.57
CA GLU A 411 8.08 11.54 5.95
C GLU A 411 9.28 10.68 6.39
N ARG A 412 9.17 9.36 6.25
CA ARG A 412 10.24 8.41 6.56
C ARG A 412 10.53 7.54 5.35
N ASN A 413 11.81 7.29 5.07
CA ASN A 413 12.26 6.48 3.94
C ASN A 413 11.57 5.12 3.87
N ILE A 414 11.49 4.43 5.02
CA ILE A 414 10.80 3.15 5.14
C ILE A 414 9.31 3.27 4.79
N GLY A 415 8.61 4.28 5.30
CA GLY A 415 7.16 4.41 5.09
C GLY A 415 6.79 4.81 3.66
N VAL A 416 7.54 5.73 3.03
CA VAL A 416 7.36 6.05 1.60
C VAL A 416 7.56 4.79 0.76
N THR A 417 8.68 4.11 0.96
CA THR A 417 9.06 2.95 0.16
C THR A 417 8.03 1.82 0.32
N MET A 418 7.63 1.54 1.55
CA MET A 418 6.61 0.55 1.88
C MET A 418 5.28 0.82 1.15
N PHE A 419 4.83 2.08 1.15
CA PHE A 419 3.57 2.46 0.54
C PHE A 419 3.63 2.46 -1.00
N VAL A 420 4.52 3.27 -1.59
CA VAL A 420 4.46 3.57 -3.03
C VAL A 420 4.85 2.37 -3.89
N PHE A 421 5.86 1.61 -3.49
CA PHE A 421 6.31 0.46 -4.27
C PHE A 421 5.37 -0.72 -4.12
N MET A 422 4.76 -0.93 -2.96
CA MET A 422 3.74 -1.97 -2.82
C MET A 422 2.52 -1.67 -3.69
N VAL A 423 2.05 -0.41 -3.74
CA VAL A 423 0.95 0.00 -4.64
C VAL A 423 1.31 -0.30 -6.10
N VAL A 424 2.51 0.09 -6.54
CA VAL A 424 3.00 -0.16 -7.90
C VAL A 424 3.14 -1.66 -8.20
N PHE A 425 3.63 -2.46 -7.26
CA PHE A 425 3.80 -3.90 -7.45
C PHE A 425 2.46 -4.62 -7.53
N ILE A 426 1.50 -4.32 -6.64
CA ILE A 426 0.15 -4.88 -6.72
C ILE A 426 -0.48 -4.53 -8.06
N TRP A 427 -0.38 -3.25 -8.48
CA TRP A 427 -0.90 -2.78 -9.75
C TRP A 427 -0.29 -3.52 -10.94
N ALA A 428 1.03 -3.68 -10.97
CA ALA A 428 1.73 -4.35 -12.05
C ALA A 428 1.39 -5.84 -12.15
N VAL A 429 1.33 -6.56 -11.03
CA VAL A 429 0.89 -7.98 -11.02
C VAL A 429 -0.55 -8.09 -11.50
N LEU A 430 -1.43 -7.18 -11.08
CA LEU A 430 -2.83 -7.13 -11.52
C LEU A 430 -2.93 -6.96 -13.05
N LYS A 431 -2.23 -5.98 -13.62
CA LYS A 431 -2.24 -5.71 -15.07
C LYS A 431 -1.65 -6.87 -15.89
N ARG A 432 -0.64 -7.57 -15.35
CA ARG A 432 -0.10 -8.79 -15.95
C ARG A 432 -1.17 -9.87 -16.11
N GLU A 433 -1.93 -10.16 -15.05
CA GLU A 433 -2.96 -11.22 -15.10
C GLU A 433 -4.15 -10.81 -15.97
N GLU A 434 -4.56 -9.53 -15.95
CA GLU A 434 -5.58 -8.99 -16.85
C GLU A 434 -5.20 -9.23 -18.33
N THR A 435 -3.96 -8.90 -18.69
CA THR A 435 -3.52 -9.05 -20.09
C THR A 435 -3.29 -10.50 -20.50
N ARG A 436 -2.84 -11.34 -19.57
CA ARG A 436 -2.65 -12.78 -19.83
C ARG A 436 -3.98 -13.46 -20.19
N GLN A 437 -5.06 -13.12 -19.50
CA GLN A 437 -6.35 -13.76 -19.73
C GLN A 437 -7.00 -13.30 -21.04
N ASN A 438 -6.94 -12.00 -21.38
CA ASN A 438 -7.48 -11.49 -22.64
C ASN A 438 -6.86 -12.21 -23.85
N LYS A 439 -5.54 -12.44 -23.82
CA LYS A 439 -4.85 -13.20 -24.89
C LYS A 439 -5.30 -14.66 -25.01
N SER A 440 -5.66 -15.30 -23.89
CA SER A 440 -6.15 -16.68 -23.94
C SER A 440 -7.51 -16.78 -24.61
N ILE A 441 -8.35 -15.74 -24.48
CA ILE A 441 -9.66 -15.66 -25.13
C ILE A 441 -9.50 -15.42 -26.64
N ASP A 442 -8.63 -14.48 -27.04
CA ASP A 442 -8.41 -14.16 -28.45
C ASP A 442 -7.87 -15.37 -29.24
N VAL A 443 -6.94 -16.14 -28.66
CA VAL A 443 -6.39 -17.35 -29.30
C VAL A 443 -7.47 -18.41 -29.52
N VAL A 444 -8.38 -18.59 -28.55
CA VAL A 444 -9.49 -19.56 -28.66
C VAL A 444 -10.54 -19.10 -29.66
N GLN A 445 -10.75 -17.79 -29.85
CA GLN A 445 -11.67 -17.28 -30.87
C GLN A 445 -11.07 -17.31 -32.29
N SER A 446 -9.74 -17.36 -32.41
CA SER A 446 -9.03 -17.40 -33.69
C SER A 446 -8.67 -18.81 -34.19
N ALA A 447 -8.83 -19.83 -33.34
CA ALA A 447 -8.58 -21.24 -33.64
C ALA A 447 -9.90 -21.98 -33.85
#